data_AF-K9JUR7-F1
#
_entry.id   AF-K9JUR7-F1
#
_cell.length_a   1.000
_cell.length_b   1.000
_cell.length_c   1.000
_cell.angle_alpha   90.00
_cell.angle_beta   90.00
_cell.angle_gamma   90.00
#
_symmetry.space_group_name_H-M   'P 1'
#
loop_
_entity.id
_entity.type
_entity.pdbx_description
1 polymer ?
#
loop_
_entity_poly.entity_id
_entity_poly.type
_entity_poly.pdbx_seq_one_letter_code
_entity_poly.pdbx_strand_id
1 'polypeptide(L)' 'GHTLVWHNQTPEWLFRDTAGNRVSKEVLLNRLKEHIYTVVGRYKGKVYAWDVVNE' A
#
# COMPACT_ATOMS: atom_id res chain seq x y z
N GLY A 1 -13.13 4.47 1.32
CA GLY A 1 -11.75 4.97 1.37
C GLY A 1 -11.14 4.81 0.01
N HIS A 2 -10.50 5.86 -0.50
CA HIS A 2 -9.96 5.98 -1.87
C HIS A 2 -8.51 6.46 -1.75
N THR A 3 -7.44 5.72 -2.09
CA THR A 3 -7.30 4.36 -2.69
C THR A 3 -6.19 3.58 -1.95
N LEU A 4 -6.21 2.23 -1.98
CA LEU A 4 -5.20 1.37 -1.33
C LEU A 4 -3.99 1.00 -2.21
N VAL A 5 -4.12 1.11 -3.54
CA VAL A 5 -3.04 0.89 -4.50
C VAL A 5 -3.28 1.82 -5.68
N TRP A 6 -2.37 2.77 -5.91
CA TRP A 6 -2.41 3.67 -7.07
C TRP A 6 -1.00 4.04 -7.51
N HIS A 7 -0.62 3.73 -8.76
CA HIS A 7 0.73 3.97 -9.25
C HIS A 7 1.15 5.45 -9.27
N ASN A 8 0.19 6.38 -9.31
CA ASN A 8 0.44 7.81 -9.48
C ASN A 8 0.66 8.59 -8.17
N GLN A 9 0.45 7.96 -7.00
CA GLN A 9 0.71 8.55 -5.68
C GLN A 9 1.34 7.56 -4.70
N THR A 10 2.01 6.53 -5.20
CA THR A 10 2.73 5.60 -4.33
C THR A 10 4.15 6.12 -4.08
N PRO A 11 4.55 6.33 -2.82
CA PRO A 11 5.87 6.86 -2.51
C PRO A 11 7.00 5.88 -2.92
N GLU A 12 8.12 6.42 -3.42
CA GLU A 12 9.24 5.62 -3.97
C GLU A 12 9.78 4.56 -2.99
N TRP A 13 9.65 4.81 -1.68
CA TRP A 13 10.09 3.86 -0.65
C TRP A 13 9.40 2.51 -0.77
N LEU A 14 8.22 2.41 -1.40
CA LEU A 14 7.54 1.12 -1.58
C LEU A 14 8.34 0.21 -2.53
N PHE A 15 8.90 0.78 -3.58
CA PHE A 15 9.59 0.07 -4.65
C PHE A 15 11.11 0.01 -4.46
N ARG A 16 11.68 0.88 -3.63
CA ARG A 16 13.12 0.96 -3.40
C ARG A 16 13.52 0.65 -1.96
N ASP A 17 14.75 0.17 -1.78
CA ASP A 17 15.39 0.09 -0.48
C ASP A 17 16.07 1.43 -0.10
N THR A 18 16.67 1.48 1.07
CA THR A 18 17.38 2.67 1.58
C THR A 18 18.64 3.02 0.78
N ALA A 19 19.13 2.10 -0.05
CA ALA A 19 20.23 2.32 -0.98
C ALA A 19 19.75 2.72 -2.39
N GLY A 20 18.43 2.84 -2.61
CA GLY A 20 17.82 3.22 -3.88
C GLY A 20 17.64 2.07 -4.87
N ASN A 21 17.96 0.83 -4.50
CA ASN A 21 17.79 -0.34 -5.37
C ASN A 21 16.34 -0.81 -5.38
N ARG A 22 15.89 -1.42 -6.48
CA ARG A 22 14.55 -2.03 -6.55
C ARG A 22 14.48 -3.23 -5.60
N VAL A 23 13.43 -3.27 -4.79
CA VAL A 23 13.19 -4.39 -3.88
C VAL A 23 12.64 -5.60 -4.63
N SER A 24 12.80 -6.79 -4.04
CA SER A 24 12.23 -8.02 -4.60
C SER A 24 10.70 -7.99 -4.57
N LYS A 25 10.09 -8.82 -5.43
CA LYS A 25 8.63 -9.02 -5.46
C LYS A 25 8.06 -9.37 -4.08
N GLU A 26 8.77 -10.19 -3.31
CA GLU A 26 8.35 -10.62 -1.97
C GLU A 26 8.31 -9.45 -0.97
N VAL A 27 9.34 -8.61 -0.98
CA VAL A 27 9.39 -7.41 -0.13
C VAL A 27 8.27 -6.44 -0.50
N LEU A 28 8.03 -6.24 -1.80
CA LEU A 28 6.95 -5.38 -2.27
C LEU A 28 5.57 -5.89 -1.83
N LEU A 29 5.33 -7.20 -1.95
CA LEU A 29 4.07 -7.83 -1.51
C LEU A 29 3.87 -7.71 0.01
N ASN A 30 4.93 -7.89 0.80
CA ASN A 30 4.86 -7.72 2.25
C ASN A 30 4.54 -6.27 2.65
N ARG A 31 5.21 -5.29 2.03
CA ARG A 31 4.93 -3.86 2.26
C ARG A 31 3.51 -3.48 1.88
N LEU A 32 3.01 -4.01 0.77
CA LEU A 32 1.63 -3.81 0.34
C LEU A 32 0.64 -4.37 1.37
N LYS A 33 0.88 -5.60 1.84
CA LYS A 33 0.06 -6.24 2.87
C LYS A 33 0.05 -5.39 4.14
N GLU A 34 1.20 -4.95 4.62
CA GLU A 34 1.31 -4.11 5.82
C GLU A 34 0.55 -2.78 5.66
N HIS A 35 0.66 -2.13 4.50
CA HIS A 35 -0.05 -0.90 4.20
C HIS A 35 -1.58 -1.09 4.28
N ILE A 36 -2.09 -2.13 3.61
CA ILE A 36 -3.53 -2.47 3.63
C ILE A 36 -4.01 -2.73 5.05
N TYR A 37 -3.28 -3.56 5.82
CA TYR A 37 -3.68 -3.91 7.18
C TYR A 37 -3.67 -2.69 8.11
N THR A 38 -2.68 -1.82 7.98
CA THR A 38 -2.58 -0.59 8.76
C THR A 38 -3.74 0.36 8.46
N VAL A 39 -4.01 0.63 7.17
CA VAL A 39 -5.03 1.59 6.76
C VAL A 39 -6.45 1.07 7.03
N VAL A 40 -6.75 -0.16 6.61
CA VAL A 40 -8.07 -0.78 6.82
C VAL A 40 -8.30 -1.06 8.30
N GLY A 41 -7.26 -1.49 9.03
CA GLY A 41 -7.33 -1.72 10.47
C GLY A 41 -7.66 -0.45 11.25
N ARG A 42 -7.01 0.67 10.93
CA ARG A 42 -7.25 1.97 11.58
C ARG A 42 -8.68 2.48 11.42
N TYR A 43 -9.31 2.21 10.28
CA TYR A 43 -10.66 2.69 9.96
C TYR A 43 -11.74 1.61 10.02
N LYS A 44 -11.42 0.44 10.60
CA LYS A 44 -12.36 -0.67 10.78
C LYS A 44 -13.61 -0.18 11.53
N GLY A 45 -14.78 -0.38 10.93
CA GLY A 45 -16.07 0.03 11.48
C GLY A 45 -16.43 1.51 11.31
N LYS A 46 -15.56 2.34 10.70
CA LYS A 46 -15.80 3.77 10.45
C LYS A 46 -15.99 4.12 8.97
N VAL A 47 -15.60 3.22 8.07
CA VAL A 47 -15.70 3.41 6.62
C VAL A 47 -16.51 2.26 6.04
N TYR A 48 -17.67 2.58 5.45
CA TYR A 48 -18.64 1.59 4.99
C TYR A 48 -18.27 0.92 3.65
N ALA A 49 -17.39 1.52 2.85
CA ALA A 49 -16.91 0.98 1.57
C ALA A 49 -15.45 1.43 1.27
N TRP A 50 -14.64 0.55 0.67
CA TRP A 50 -13.25 0.79 0.26
C TRP A 50 -13.05 0.41 -1.21
N ASP A 51 -12.37 1.28 -1.96
CA ASP A 51 -11.85 0.96 -3.29
C ASP A 51 -10.55 0.17 -3.11
N VAL A 52 -10.61 -1.15 -3.28
CA VAL A 52 -9.50 -2.07 -2.95
C VAL A 52 -8.35 -1.99 -3.96
N VAL A 53 -8.67 -1.71 -5.23
CA VAL A 53 -7.71 -1.48 -6.32
C VAL A 53 -8.24 -0.30 -7.12
N ASN A 54 -7.42 0.73 -7.31
CA ASN A 54 -7.77 1.85 -8.17
C ASN A 54 -6.54 2.21 -9.01
N GLU A 55 -6.45 1.58 -10.18
CA GLU A 55 -5.44 1.74 -11.23
C GLU A 55 -3.97 1.63 -10.77
#